data_AF-A0A843FZH4-F1
#
_entry.id   AF-A0A843FZH4-F1
#
_cell.length_a   1.000
_cell.length_b   1.000
_cell.length_c   1.000
_cell.angle_alpha   90.00
_cell.angle_beta   90.00
_cell.angle_gamma   90.00
#
_symmetry.space_group_name_H-M   'P 1'
#
loop_
_entity.id
_entity.type
_entity.pdbx_description
1 polymer ?
#
loop_
_entity_poly.entity_id
_entity_poly.type
_entity_poly.pdbx_seq_one_letter_code
_entity_poly.pdbx_strand_id
1 'polypeptide(L)'
;MLSKACRQCCEGAKMVLFVTGICGKDCWYCPISYERKDKDLTFANDRQVFDPQDIIDEARMMSALGTGVTGGEALLRVDRVVEYCRLLKNEFGKEHHIHLYTGTAPNAEILKKLSGLVDEIRMHPPQELWKDILNTKYIESAKAAKEMGFEVTIEVPSLPGLEYLIPALPYLDYLNINELEWSETNAEAMRSRGYSLEDDYHNAVPGAEVWA
;
A
#
# COMPACT_ATOMS: atom_id res chain seq x y z
N MET A 1 -14.81 -10.68 -4.79
CA MET A 1 -15.44 -9.36 -4.57
C MET A 1 -14.33 -8.38 -4.22
N LEU A 2 -14.31 -7.17 -4.79
CA LEU A 2 -13.29 -6.16 -4.48
C LEU A 2 -13.48 -5.56 -3.09
N SER A 3 -12.42 -5.15 -2.40
CA SER A 3 -12.52 -4.42 -1.12
C SER A 3 -13.16 -3.05 -1.30
N LYS A 4 -13.66 -2.44 -0.21
CA LYS A 4 -14.27 -1.08 -0.26
C LYS A 4 -13.27 -0.08 -0.85
N ALA A 5 -12.01 -0.17 -0.44
CA ALA A 5 -10.96 0.68 -0.99
C ALA A 5 -10.72 0.47 -2.48
N CYS A 6 -10.71 -0.77 -2.98
CA CYS A 6 -10.51 -1.00 -4.42
C CYS A 6 -11.65 -0.40 -5.24
N ARG A 7 -12.91 -0.54 -4.79
CA ARG A 7 -14.07 0.08 -5.46
C ARG A 7 -13.95 1.60 -5.53
N GLN A 8 -13.64 2.25 -4.40
CA GLN A 8 -13.45 3.71 -4.34
C GLN A 8 -12.25 4.17 -5.19
N CYS A 9 -11.19 3.35 -5.28
CA CYS A 9 -10.03 3.64 -6.12
C CYS A 9 -10.40 3.63 -7.60
N CYS A 10 -11.18 2.63 -8.06
CA CYS A 10 -11.67 2.57 -9.43
C CYS A 10 -12.56 3.77 -9.81
N GLU A 11 -13.22 4.39 -8.83
CA GLU A 11 -14.03 5.60 -9.01
C GLU A 11 -13.19 6.90 -8.98
N GLY A 12 -11.88 6.82 -8.73
CA GLY A 12 -11.01 8.00 -8.55
C GLY A 12 -11.27 8.75 -7.24
N ALA A 13 -11.94 8.11 -6.28
CA ALA A 13 -12.47 8.74 -5.07
C ALA A 13 -11.61 8.48 -3.81
N LYS A 14 -10.41 7.90 -3.95
CA LYS A 14 -9.44 7.81 -2.83
C LYS A 14 -8.26 8.74 -3.05
N MET A 15 -8.03 9.62 -2.07
CA MET A 15 -6.78 10.36 -2.00
C MET A 15 -5.63 9.42 -1.67
N VAL A 16 -4.49 9.59 -2.32
CA VAL A 16 -3.25 8.89 -1.96
C VAL A 16 -2.46 9.78 -1.00
N LEU A 17 -2.27 9.32 0.23
CA LEU A 17 -1.46 9.99 1.23
C LEU A 17 -0.11 9.29 1.36
N PHE A 18 0.91 9.83 0.69
CA PHE A 18 2.28 9.37 0.75
C PHE A 18 2.98 9.99 1.96
N VAL A 19 3.27 9.17 2.98
CA VAL A 19 3.70 9.66 4.31
C VAL A 19 5.18 9.99 4.37
N THR A 20 6.01 9.19 3.69
CA THR A 20 7.47 9.32 3.67
C THR A 20 8.03 8.47 2.54
N GLY A 21 9.14 8.87 1.93
CA GLY A 21 9.88 8.05 0.97
C GLY A 21 10.97 7.19 1.60
N ILE A 22 11.19 7.31 2.91
CA ILE A 22 12.12 6.46 3.63
C ILE A 22 11.58 5.03 3.66
N CYS A 23 12.42 4.08 3.25
CA CYS A 23 12.12 2.65 3.28
C CYS A 23 13.35 1.87 3.76
N GLY A 24 13.13 0.75 4.44
CA GLY A 24 14.19 -0.20 4.78
C GLY A 24 14.42 -1.28 3.72
N LYS A 25 13.71 -1.21 2.58
CA LYS A 25 13.75 -2.19 1.50
C LYS A 25 14.24 -1.57 0.21
N ASP A 26 14.85 -2.39 -0.64
CA ASP A 26 15.43 -2.02 -1.94
C ASP A 26 14.80 -2.82 -3.09
N CYS A 27 13.47 -3.00 -3.05
CA CYS A 27 12.75 -3.78 -4.06
C CYS A 27 13.13 -3.35 -5.48
N TRP A 28 13.57 -4.30 -6.30
CA TRP A 28 14.00 -4.04 -7.68
C TRP A 28 12.88 -3.53 -8.59
N TYR A 29 11.62 -3.72 -8.19
CA TYR A 29 10.42 -3.22 -8.86
C TYR A 29 9.84 -1.94 -8.24
N CYS A 30 10.50 -1.31 -7.25
CA CYS A 30 9.92 -0.17 -6.52
C CYS A 30 9.53 0.98 -7.46
N PRO A 31 8.23 1.36 -7.53
CA PRO A 31 7.75 2.34 -8.51
C PRO A 31 7.94 3.80 -8.07
N ILE A 32 8.44 4.04 -6.85
CA ILE A 32 8.55 5.39 -6.27
C ILE A 32 9.56 6.24 -7.03
N SER A 33 9.13 7.40 -7.54
CA SER A 33 9.94 8.37 -8.27
C SER A 33 11.20 8.85 -7.51
N TYR A 34 12.20 9.36 -8.22
CA TYR A 34 13.38 10.01 -7.65
C TYR A 34 13.02 11.25 -6.81
N GLU A 35 11.89 11.88 -7.11
CA GLU A 35 11.39 13.00 -6.33
C GLU A 35 11.06 12.56 -4.89
N ARG A 36 10.46 11.37 -4.73
CA ARG A 36 9.94 10.90 -3.45
C ARG A 36 10.88 9.92 -2.76
N LYS A 37 11.59 9.07 -3.51
CA LYS A 37 12.43 7.98 -2.98
C LYS A 37 13.55 8.51 -2.08
N ASP A 38 13.75 7.85 -0.94
CA ASP A 38 14.79 8.15 0.04
C ASP A 38 14.73 9.55 0.67
N LYS A 39 13.57 10.23 0.56
CA LYS A 39 13.32 11.54 1.17
C LYS A 39 12.19 11.46 2.18
N ASP A 40 12.36 12.10 3.34
CA ASP A 40 11.31 12.17 4.36
C ASP A 40 10.34 13.33 4.05
N LEU A 41 9.65 13.23 2.91
CA LEU A 41 8.66 14.19 2.44
C LEU A 41 7.27 13.53 2.40
N THR A 42 6.24 14.32 2.69
CA THR A 42 4.84 13.89 2.66
C THR A 42 4.13 14.52 1.47
N PHE A 43 3.27 13.76 0.78
CA PHE A 43 2.43 14.23 -0.31
C PHE A 43 0.99 13.75 -0.15
N ALA A 44 0.04 14.60 -0.49
CA ALA A 44 -1.35 14.24 -0.71
C ALA A 44 -1.60 14.33 -2.22
N ASN A 45 -1.87 13.20 -2.87
CA ASN A 45 -1.77 13.03 -4.32
C ASN A 45 -0.42 13.52 -4.84
N ASP A 46 -0.41 14.62 -5.61
CA ASP A 46 0.79 15.27 -6.15
C ASP A 46 1.19 16.54 -5.39
N ARG A 47 0.37 16.99 -4.43
CA ARG A 47 0.66 18.16 -3.60
C ARG A 47 1.59 17.78 -2.46
N GLN A 48 2.76 18.41 -2.39
CA GLN A 48 3.62 18.31 -1.21
C GLN A 48 2.93 18.93 0.00
N VAL A 49 2.95 18.20 1.12
CA VAL A 49 2.36 18.60 2.40
C VAL A 49 3.42 19.31 3.23
N PHE A 50 3.16 20.57 3.57
CA PHE A 50 3.97 21.37 4.49
C PHE A 50 3.23 21.61 5.82
N ASP A 51 1.90 21.65 5.78
CA ASP A 51 1.01 21.74 6.93
C ASP A 51 -0.02 20.60 6.88
N PRO A 52 -0.40 19.96 8.00
CA PRO A 52 -1.43 18.93 8.00
C PRO A 52 -2.75 19.36 7.35
N GLN A 53 -3.09 20.65 7.34
CA GLN A 53 -4.27 21.19 6.65
C GLN A 53 -4.22 20.97 5.13
N ASP A 54 -3.03 20.89 4.52
CA ASP A 54 -2.86 20.59 3.10
C ASP A 54 -3.52 19.23 2.74
N ILE A 55 -3.48 18.27 3.67
CA ILE A 55 -4.09 16.94 3.51
C ILE A 55 -5.62 17.04 3.43
N ILE A 56 -6.22 17.87 4.29
CA ILE A 56 -7.66 18.09 4.31
C ILE A 56 -8.12 18.85 3.07
N ASP A 57 -7.37 19.87 2.69
CA ASP A 57 -7.68 20.70 1.52
C ASP A 57 -7.65 19.85 0.24
N GLU A 58 -6.64 19.00 0.08
CA GLU A 58 -6.53 18.07 -1.04
C GLU A 58 -7.69 17.05 -1.06
N ALA A 59 -7.99 16.43 0.10
CA ALA A 59 -9.10 15.49 0.22
C ALA A 59 -10.45 16.13 -0.12
N ARG A 60 -10.70 17.38 0.29
CA ARG A 60 -11.91 18.14 -0.07
C ARG A 60 -11.92 18.47 -1.56
N MET A 61 -10.79 18.91 -2.13
CA MET A 61 -10.69 19.31 -3.54
C MET A 61 -11.08 18.17 -4.48
N MET A 62 -10.66 16.94 -4.19
CA MET A 62 -11.03 15.76 -4.98
C MET A 62 -12.34 15.09 -4.51
N SER A 63 -13.03 15.63 -3.50
CA SER A 63 -14.21 15.01 -2.88
C SER A 63 -13.96 13.55 -2.45
N ALA A 64 -12.83 13.32 -1.78
CA ALA A 64 -12.39 11.99 -1.42
C ALA A 64 -13.41 11.26 -0.52
N LEU A 65 -13.78 10.04 -0.93
CA LEU A 65 -14.60 9.11 -0.13
C LEU A 65 -13.74 8.23 0.80
N GLY A 66 -12.42 8.30 0.67
CA GLY A 66 -11.47 7.58 1.48
C GLY A 66 -10.02 8.01 1.22
N THR A 67 -9.08 7.43 1.96
CA THR A 67 -7.65 7.72 1.81
C THR A 67 -6.81 6.45 1.83
N GLY A 68 -5.90 6.31 0.85
CA GLY A 68 -4.89 5.26 0.83
C GLY A 68 -3.60 5.79 1.40
N VAL A 69 -3.18 5.29 2.56
CA VAL A 69 -1.94 5.70 3.21
C VAL A 69 -0.81 4.80 2.72
N THR A 70 0.24 5.40 2.19
CA THR A 70 1.38 4.70 1.58
C THR A 70 2.68 5.48 1.80
N GLY A 71 3.76 5.05 1.16
CA GLY A 71 5.09 5.66 1.25
C GLY A 71 6.15 4.74 0.65
N GLY A 72 7.40 4.96 1.05
CA GLY A 72 8.43 3.92 1.05
C GLY A 72 8.09 2.85 2.08
N GLU A 73 8.12 3.21 3.36
CA GLU A 73 7.51 2.42 4.44
C GLU A 73 6.83 3.35 5.45
N ALA A 74 5.50 3.47 5.34
CA ALA A 74 4.71 4.38 6.17
C ALA A 74 4.85 4.07 7.67
N LEU A 75 5.01 2.80 8.05
CA LEU A 75 5.16 2.41 9.45
C LEU A 75 6.53 2.76 10.06
N LEU A 76 7.50 3.28 9.30
CA LEU A 76 8.67 3.95 9.88
C LEU A 76 8.33 5.32 10.49
N ARG A 77 7.11 5.80 10.27
CA ARG A 77 6.57 7.07 10.79
C ARG A 77 5.18 6.84 11.42
N VAL A 78 5.04 5.82 12.27
CA VAL A 78 3.75 5.43 12.88
C VAL A 78 3.01 6.61 13.51
N ASP A 79 3.69 7.48 14.25
CA ASP A 79 3.04 8.61 14.92
C ASP A 79 2.46 9.60 13.91
N ARG A 80 3.16 9.82 12.78
CA ARG A 80 2.68 10.64 11.65
C ARG A 80 1.47 10.00 10.95
N VAL A 81 1.51 8.69 10.72
CA VAL A 81 0.36 7.93 10.19
C VAL A 81 -0.86 8.11 11.10
N VAL A 82 -0.69 7.91 12.41
CA VAL A 82 -1.76 8.06 13.41
C VAL A 82 -2.31 9.48 13.45
N GLU A 83 -1.44 10.49 13.41
CA GLU A 83 -1.84 11.90 13.36
C GLU A 83 -2.70 12.19 12.13
N TYR A 84 -2.24 11.82 10.94
CA TYR A 84 -2.96 12.11 9.69
C TYR A 84 -4.26 11.32 9.55
N CYS A 85 -4.26 10.04 9.93
CA CYS A 85 -5.51 9.25 9.93
C CYS A 85 -6.54 9.82 10.91
N ARG A 86 -6.09 10.30 12.09
CA ARG A 86 -6.97 10.96 13.05
C ARG A 86 -7.51 12.28 12.51
N LEU A 87 -6.67 13.08 11.86
CA LEU A 87 -7.07 14.33 11.21
C LEU A 87 -8.19 14.07 10.19
N LEU A 88 -7.99 13.09 9.30
CA LEU A 88 -8.97 12.69 8.29
C LEU A 88 -10.28 12.17 8.90
N LYS A 89 -10.21 11.28 9.91
CA LYS A 89 -11.40 10.74 10.58
C LYS A 89 -12.17 11.82 11.36
N ASN A 90 -11.49 12.82 11.91
CA ASN A 90 -12.14 13.94 12.59
C ASN A 90 -12.87 14.86 11.60
N GLU A 91 -12.28 15.10 10.43
CA GLU A 91 -12.84 15.97 9.40
C GLU A 91 -13.99 15.31 8.63
N PHE A 92 -13.77 14.09 8.13
CA PHE A 92 -14.70 13.40 7.23
C PHE A 92 -15.57 12.34 7.93
N GLY A 93 -15.34 12.11 9.21
CA GLY A 93 -16.08 11.15 10.02
C GLY A 93 -15.57 9.71 9.89
N LYS A 94 -16.21 8.81 10.65
CA LYS A 94 -15.81 7.40 10.75
C LYS A 94 -15.94 6.62 9.44
N GLU A 95 -16.88 7.02 8.58
CA GLU A 95 -17.16 6.36 7.30
C GLU A 95 -16.10 6.60 6.22
N HIS A 96 -15.25 7.61 6.40
CA HIS A 96 -14.13 7.91 5.50
C HIS A 96 -13.13 6.77 5.52
N HIS A 97 -13.13 5.95 4.49
CA HIS A 97 -12.43 4.66 4.52
C HIS A 97 -10.93 4.83 4.30
N ILE A 98 -10.13 4.43 5.29
CA ILE A 98 -8.67 4.51 5.28
C ILE A 98 -8.09 3.11 5.16
N HIS A 99 -7.28 2.89 4.12
CA HIS A 99 -6.42 1.70 4.05
C HIS A 99 -4.97 2.12 4.24
N LEU A 100 -4.16 1.27 4.86
CA LEU A 100 -2.72 1.46 5.00
C LEU A 100 -1.98 0.37 4.24
N TYR A 101 -1.13 0.78 3.30
CA TYR A 101 -0.17 -0.09 2.65
C TYR A 101 1.15 -0.09 3.41
N THR A 102 1.68 -1.28 3.69
CA THR A 102 2.97 -1.46 4.36
C THR A 102 3.73 -2.66 3.81
N GLY A 103 5.04 -2.52 3.69
CA GLY A 103 5.95 -3.62 3.42
C GLY A 103 6.31 -4.43 4.67
N THR A 104 5.72 -4.16 5.83
CA THR A 104 6.04 -4.87 7.07
C THR A 104 4.85 -5.65 7.60
N ALA A 105 5.12 -6.58 8.52
CA ALA A 105 4.09 -7.24 9.32
C ALA A 105 3.96 -6.50 10.66
N PRO A 106 2.99 -5.57 10.83
CA PRO A 106 2.84 -4.84 12.07
C PRO A 106 2.52 -5.77 13.25
N ASN A 107 3.15 -5.52 14.39
CA ASN A 107 2.83 -6.23 15.62
C ASN A 107 1.56 -5.67 16.28
N ALA A 108 1.09 -6.34 17.34
CA ALA A 108 -0.12 -5.94 18.08
C ALA A 108 -0.04 -4.52 18.66
N GLU A 109 1.14 -4.01 19.01
CA GLU A 109 1.30 -2.64 19.53
C GLU A 109 1.02 -1.60 18.44
N ILE A 110 1.60 -1.79 17.25
CA ILE A 110 1.36 -0.92 16.09
C ILE A 110 -0.11 -1.00 15.66
N LEU A 111 -0.67 -2.21 15.54
CA LEU A 111 -2.07 -2.41 15.19
C LEU A 111 -3.01 -1.71 16.19
N LYS A 112 -2.72 -1.77 17.50
CA LYS A 112 -3.49 -1.07 18.52
C LYS A 112 -3.48 0.45 18.35
N LYS A 113 -2.35 1.04 17.92
CA LYS A 113 -2.27 2.49 17.63
C LYS A 113 -3.12 2.89 16.41
N LEU A 114 -3.30 1.99 15.46
CA LEU A 114 -4.06 2.22 14.23
C LEU A 114 -5.56 1.90 14.36
N SER A 115 -5.95 1.13 15.38
CA SER A 115 -7.32 0.66 15.56
C SER A 115 -8.30 1.83 15.70
N GLY A 116 -9.39 1.78 14.94
CA GLY A 116 -10.39 2.84 14.85
C GLY A 116 -9.99 4.06 13.99
N LEU A 117 -8.75 4.09 13.48
CA LEU A 117 -8.27 5.11 12.55
C LEU A 117 -8.07 4.56 11.14
N VAL A 118 -7.54 3.34 11.03
CA VAL A 118 -7.38 2.61 9.77
C VAL A 118 -8.40 1.48 9.74
N ASP A 119 -9.04 1.29 8.58
CA ASP A 119 -10.08 0.29 8.37
C ASP A 119 -9.51 -0.99 7.72
N GLU A 120 -8.56 -0.84 6.80
CA GLU A 120 -7.93 -1.95 6.07
C GLU A 120 -6.39 -1.89 6.16
N ILE A 121 -5.74 -3.01 6.49
CA ILE A 121 -4.28 -3.15 6.45
C ILE A 121 -3.89 -4.00 5.23
N ARG A 122 -3.11 -3.42 4.33
CA ARG A 122 -2.55 -4.07 3.14
C ARG A 122 -1.08 -4.35 3.35
N MET A 123 -0.74 -5.62 3.57
CA MET A 123 0.63 -6.04 3.80
C MET A 123 1.27 -6.57 2.52
N HIS A 124 2.49 -6.14 2.24
CA HIS A 124 3.32 -6.63 1.15
C HIS A 124 4.44 -7.54 1.68
N PRO A 125 4.23 -8.87 1.70
CA PRO A 125 5.30 -9.83 1.95
C PRO A 125 6.31 -9.84 0.79
N PRO A 126 7.62 -9.75 1.06
CA PRO A 126 8.65 -9.96 0.04
C PRO A 126 8.49 -11.29 -0.69
N GLN A 127 8.81 -11.30 -1.99
CA GLN A 127 8.63 -12.46 -2.86
C GLN A 127 9.36 -13.71 -2.36
N GLU A 128 10.55 -13.53 -1.78
CA GLU A 128 11.36 -14.61 -1.20
C GLU A 128 10.68 -15.35 -0.05
N LEU A 129 9.67 -14.74 0.59
CA LEU A 129 8.91 -15.34 1.68
C LEU A 129 7.65 -16.08 1.23
N TRP A 130 7.21 -15.92 -0.03
CA TRP A 130 5.90 -16.45 -0.47
C TRP A 130 5.80 -17.97 -0.32
N LYS A 131 6.89 -18.70 -0.63
CA LYS A 131 6.94 -20.17 -0.51
C LYS A 131 6.67 -20.69 0.91
N ASP A 132 6.97 -19.88 1.91
CA ASP A 132 6.83 -20.23 3.33
C ASP A 132 5.86 -19.28 4.04
N ILE A 133 4.93 -18.67 3.31
CA ILE A 133 4.09 -17.57 3.80
C ILE A 133 3.40 -17.90 5.14
N LEU A 134 2.97 -19.15 5.33
CA LEU A 134 2.30 -19.64 6.53
C LEU A 134 3.13 -19.54 7.81
N ASN A 135 4.46 -19.60 7.70
CA ASN A 135 5.38 -19.55 8.83
C ASN A 135 6.03 -18.17 9.01
N THR A 136 5.50 -17.16 8.32
CA THR A 136 5.98 -15.78 8.43
C THR A 136 5.17 -14.95 9.42
N LYS A 137 5.76 -13.84 9.86
CA LYS A 137 5.08 -12.83 10.69
C LYS A 137 3.85 -12.21 10.01
N TYR A 138 3.71 -12.31 8.68
CA TYR A 138 2.57 -11.75 7.96
C TYR A 138 1.26 -12.45 8.34
N ILE A 139 1.28 -13.77 8.55
CA ILE A 139 0.09 -14.52 8.97
C ILE A 139 -0.24 -14.27 10.45
N GLU A 140 0.78 -14.13 11.30
CA GLU A 140 0.60 -13.72 12.69
C GLU A 140 -0.04 -12.33 12.78
N SER A 141 0.50 -11.37 12.02
CA SER A 141 -0.04 -10.01 11.89
C SER A 141 -1.45 -10.01 11.33
N ALA A 142 -1.73 -10.81 10.29
CA ALA A 142 -3.07 -10.93 9.70
C ALA A 142 -4.11 -11.36 10.75
N LYS A 143 -3.80 -12.42 11.51
CA LYS A 143 -4.69 -12.90 12.59
C LYS A 143 -4.95 -11.82 13.63
N ALA A 144 -3.88 -11.18 14.13
CA ALA A 144 -4.00 -10.11 15.12
C ALA A 144 -4.81 -8.91 14.60
N ALA A 145 -4.62 -8.53 13.32
CA ALA A 145 -5.38 -7.46 12.70
C ALA A 145 -6.88 -7.82 12.57
N LYS A 146 -7.21 -9.04 12.15
CA LYS A 146 -8.62 -9.48 12.11
C LYS A 146 -9.28 -9.48 13.48
N GLU A 147 -8.57 -9.95 14.52
CA GLU A 147 -9.06 -9.91 15.90
C GLU A 147 -9.34 -8.48 16.40
N MET A 148 -8.60 -7.50 15.89
CA MET A 148 -8.78 -6.08 16.19
C MET A 148 -9.79 -5.38 15.27
N GLY A 149 -10.43 -6.11 14.35
CA GLY A 149 -11.50 -5.62 13.48
C GLY A 149 -11.05 -4.93 12.20
N PHE A 150 -9.78 -5.07 11.80
CA PHE A 150 -9.32 -4.59 10.50
C PHE A 150 -9.77 -5.54 9.38
N GLU A 151 -10.07 -4.98 8.19
CA GLU A 151 -9.98 -5.75 6.95
C GLU A 151 -8.51 -6.03 6.66
N VAL A 152 -8.18 -7.27 6.27
CA VAL A 152 -6.80 -7.69 6.03
C VAL A 152 -6.61 -8.12 4.59
N THR A 153 -5.62 -7.50 3.95
CA THR A 153 -5.28 -7.74 2.55
C THR A 153 -3.79 -8.06 2.44
N ILE A 154 -3.43 -9.09 1.68
CA ILE A 154 -2.07 -9.17 1.11
C ILE A 154 -2.11 -8.43 -0.22
N GLU A 155 -1.21 -7.47 -0.41
CA GLU A 155 -1.06 -6.74 -1.67
C GLU A 155 0.35 -6.94 -2.22
N VAL A 156 0.43 -7.49 -3.43
CA VAL A 156 1.70 -7.83 -4.08
C VAL A 156 1.66 -7.45 -5.56
N PRO A 157 2.80 -7.15 -6.18
CA PRO A 157 2.87 -7.01 -7.63
C PRO A 157 2.67 -8.36 -8.31
N SER A 158 2.19 -8.31 -9.55
CA SER A 158 2.10 -9.46 -10.43
C SER A 158 3.49 -9.99 -10.76
N LEU A 159 3.92 -11.03 -10.05
CA LEU A 159 5.24 -11.66 -10.17
C LEU A 159 5.12 -13.18 -10.17
N PRO A 160 6.09 -13.91 -10.72
CA PRO A 160 6.10 -15.36 -10.65
C PRO A 160 6.01 -15.89 -9.20
N GLY A 161 5.23 -16.95 -8.99
CA GLY A 161 5.08 -17.63 -7.69
C GLY A 161 3.87 -17.17 -6.87
N LEU A 162 2.91 -16.44 -7.46
CA LEU A 162 1.67 -16.02 -6.78
C LEU A 162 0.87 -17.21 -6.21
N GLU A 163 0.97 -18.40 -6.82
CA GLU A 163 0.35 -19.61 -6.32
C GLU A 163 0.80 -19.99 -4.91
N TYR A 164 2.00 -19.56 -4.49
CA TYR A 164 2.50 -19.77 -3.14
C TYR A 164 1.74 -18.95 -2.07
N LEU A 165 0.97 -17.93 -2.47
CA LEU A 165 0.13 -17.14 -1.58
C LEU A 165 -1.26 -17.76 -1.37
N ILE A 166 -1.68 -18.74 -2.17
CA ILE A 166 -2.98 -19.43 -2.02
C ILE A 166 -3.21 -19.95 -0.58
N PRO A 167 -2.23 -20.55 0.11
CA PRO A 167 -2.41 -21.01 1.47
C PRO A 167 -2.69 -19.90 2.48
N ALA A 168 -2.35 -18.64 2.18
CA ALA A 168 -2.62 -17.50 3.05
C ALA A 168 -4.10 -17.07 3.02
N LEU A 169 -4.83 -17.36 1.94
CA LEU A 169 -6.21 -16.88 1.70
C LEU A 169 -7.18 -17.08 2.89
N PRO A 170 -7.16 -18.20 3.65
CA PRO A 170 -8.03 -18.37 4.81
C PRO A 170 -7.83 -17.34 5.93
N TYR A 171 -6.70 -16.62 5.94
CA TYR A 171 -6.36 -15.60 6.95
C TYR A 171 -6.61 -14.16 6.46
N LEU A 172 -7.05 -14.00 5.21
CA LEU A 172 -7.21 -12.70 4.56
C LEU A 172 -8.67 -12.46 4.22
N ASP A 173 -9.05 -11.20 4.10
CA ASP A 173 -10.31 -10.79 3.48
C ASP A 173 -10.13 -10.64 1.97
N TYR A 174 -8.95 -10.17 1.55
CA TYR A 174 -8.60 -9.99 0.14
C TYR A 174 -7.15 -10.37 -0.18
N LEU A 175 -6.92 -10.77 -1.42
CA LEU A 175 -5.60 -10.79 -2.05
C LEU A 175 -5.66 -9.80 -3.21
N ASN A 176 -4.83 -8.76 -3.16
CA ASN A 176 -4.74 -7.76 -4.20
C ASN A 176 -3.45 -7.97 -5.00
N ILE A 177 -3.59 -8.12 -6.32
CA ILE A 177 -2.47 -8.32 -7.23
C ILE A 177 -2.43 -7.07 -8.12
N ASN A 178 -1.42 -6.23 -7.92
CA ASN A 178 -1.24 -5.04 -8.73
C ASN A 178 -0.47 -5.38 -9.99
N GLU A 179 -0.78 -4.72 -11.09
CA GLU A 179 0.04 -4.79 -12.29
C GLU A 179 1.49 -4.36 -11.98
N LEU A 180 2.45 -5.04 -12.60
CA LEU A 180 3.85 -4.69 -12.44
C LEU A 180 4.15 -3.50 -13.35
N GLU A 181 4.40 -2.35 -12.75
CA GLU A 181 4.60 -1.10 -13.48
C GLU A 181 6.09 -0.69 -13.58
N TRP A 182 6.45 -0.12 -14.72
CA TRP A 182 7.70 0.57 -14.97
C TRP A 182 7.71 1.95 -14.33
N SER A 183 8.86 2.32 -13.78
CA SER A 183 9.15 3.67 -13.30
C SER A 183 10.58 4.06 -13.64
N GLU A 184 10.87 5.36 -13.55
CA GLU A 184 12.24 5.88 -13.73
C GLU A 184 13.25 5.20 -12.78
N THR A 185 12.81 4.80 -11.58
CA THR A 185 13.68 4.22 -10.55
C THR A 185 13.85 2.71 -10.65
N ASN A 186 12.94 2.00 -11.32
CA ASN A 186 13.02 0.54 -11.45
C ASN A 186 13.46 0.09 -12.85
N ALA A 187 13.45 0.97 -13.86
CA ALA A 187 13.64 0.59 -15.24
C ALA A 187 14.97 -0.13 -15.53
N GLU A 188 16.08 0.33 -14.96
CA GLU A 188 17.37 -0.36 -15.15
C GLU A 188 17.38 -1.76 -14.52
N ALA A 189 16.83 -1.87 -13.31
CA ALA A 189 16.73 -3.15 -12.59
C ALA A 189 15.80 -4.14 -13.31
N MET A 190 14.69 -3.67 -13.88
CA MET A 190 13.78 -4.45 -14.72
C MET A 190 14.48 -4.96 -15.98
N ARG A 191 15.18 -4.09 -16.73
CA ARG A 191 15.93 -4.47 -17.95
C ARG A 191 17.00 -5.51 -17.65
N SER A 192 17.74 -5.36 -16.56
CA SER A 192 18.79 -6.31 -16.15
C SER A 192 18.25 -7.72 -15.86
N ARG A 193 16.94 -7.85 -15.60
CA ARG A 193 16.23 -9.10 -15.33
C ARG A 193 15.47 -9.64 -16.55
N GLY A 194 15.59 -8.99 -17.71
CA GLY A 194 14.99 -9.43 -18.96
C GLY A 194 13.54 -9.01 -19.17
N TYR A 195 13.01 -8.10 -18.35
CA TYR A 195 11.68 -7.51 -18.60
C TYR A 195 11.77 -6.44 -19.68
N SER A 196 10.73 -6.34 -20.53
CA SER A 196 10.55 -5.26 -21.51
C SER A 196 9.29 -4.44 -21.19
N LEU A 197 9.07 -3.32 -21.85
CA LEU A 197 7.76 -2.66 -21.84
C LEU A 197 6.77 -3.51 -22.65
N GLU A 198 5.51 -3.54 -22.22
CA GLU A 198 4.46 -4.29 -22.91
C GLU A 198 4.05 -3.61 -24.23
N ASP A 199 3.98 -2.28 -24.20
CA ASP A 199 3.83 -1.43 -25.37
C ASP A 199 4.53 -0.06 -25.17
N ASP A 200 4.44 0.83 -26.17
CA ASP A 200 5.06 2.16 -26.14
C ASP A 200 4.22 3.21 -25.35
N TYR A 201 3.05 2.84 -24.81
CA TYR A 201 2.06 3.77 -24.25
C TYR A 201 1.77 3.56 -22.76
N HIS A 202 1.96 2.34 -22.25
CA HIS A 202 1.68 1.94 -20.89
C HIS A 202 2.97 1.54 -20.16
N ASN A 203 2.98 1.76 -18.85
CA ASN A 203 4.06 1.32 -17.99
C ASN A 203 3.93 -0.17 -17.62
N ALA A 204 3.13 -0.98 -18.32
CA ALA A 204 2.92 -2.40 -17.98
C ALA A 204 4.12 -3.28 -18.41
N VAL A 205 4.33 -4.38 -17.68
CA VAL A 205 5.34 -5.40 -18.00
C VAL A 205 4.67 -6.60 -18.69
N PRO A 206 5.13 -7.02 -19.89
CA PRO A 206 4.50 -8.11 -20.62
C PRO A 206 4.57 -9.40 -19.81
N GLY A 207 3.41 -10.04 -19.67
CA GLY A 207 3.19 -11.22 -18.84
C GLY A 207 2.61 -10.94 -17.45
N ALA A 208 2.53 -9.67 -17.02
CA ALA A 208 1.87 -9.31 -15.77
C ALA A 208 0.38 -9.72 -15.75
N GLU A 209 -0.33 -9.60 -16.88
CA GLU A 209 -1.70 -10.09 -17.03
C GLU A 209 -1.82 -11.62 -16.91
N VAL A 210 -0.77 -12.37 -17.30
CA VAL A 210 -0.78 -13.84 -17.27
C VAL A 210 -0.48 -14.39 -15.88
N TRP A 211 0.27 -13.63 -15.07
CA TRP A 211 0.55 -13.98 -13.68
C TRP A 211 -0.58 -13.59 -12.71
N ALA A 212 -1.32 -12.52 -13.01
CA ALA A 212 -2.43 -12.00 -12.19
C ALA A 212 -3.69 -12.90 -12.24
#